data_AF-A0A8J3F849-F1
#
_entry.id   AF-A0A8J3F849-F1
#
_cell.length_a   1.000
_cell.length_b   1.000
_cell.length_c   1.000
_cell.angle_alpha   90.00
_cell.angle_beta   90.00
_cell.angle_gamma   90.00
#
_symmetry.space_group_name_H-M   'P 1'
#
loop_
_entity.id
_entity.type
_entity.pdbx_description
1 polymer ?
#
loop_
_entity_poly.entity_id
_entity_poly.type
_entity_poly.pdbx_seq_one_letter_code
_entity_poly.pdbx_strand_id
1 'polypeptide(L)'
;MLSRVLLILLVLIFLMYEHHAWLAWVNVSLEIREDGLRYRTPGGRLTVPWDAMKPGTPGRDSRPRRLSLVFRDPAPVRRTGLVRLDRIAVGRVHPWFLADVLRYYVSYPGERRFIGTEEGYRRLLTAHGLPGPDAADPARPPPAAQAG
;
A
#
# COMPACT_ATOMS: atom_id res chain seq x y z
N MET A 1 -45.47 15.84 -11.60
CA MET A 1 -44.35 16.67 -11.12
C MET A 1 -43.51 15.98 -10.04
N LEU A 2 -44.11 15.29 -9.05
CA LEU A 2 -43.39 14.57 -7.98
C LEU A 2 -42.29 13.60 -8.46
N SER A 3 -42.57 12.83 -9.53
CA SER A 3 -41.64 11.81 -10.07
C SER A 3 -40.31 12.42 -10.59
N ARG A 4 -40.36 13.59 -11.23
CA ARG A 4 -39.15 14.28 -11.72
C ARG A 4 -38.30 14.85 -10.59
N VAL A 5 -38.94 15.40 -9.57
CA VAL A 5 -38.25 15.96 -8.39
C VAL A 5 -37.58 14.85 -7.57
N LEU A 6 -38.26 13.72 -7.38
CA LEU A 6 -37.70 12.55 -6.71
C LEU A 6 -36.49 11.97 -7.45
N LEU A 7 -36.56 11.87 -8.78
CA LEU A 7 -35.46 11.38 -9.60
C LEU A 7 -34.22 12.29 -9.48
N ILE A 8 -34.43 13.61 -9.52
CA ILE A 8 -33.34 14.60 -9.37
C ILE A 8 -32.69 14.47 -7.99
N LEU A 9 -33.47 14.33 -6.92
CA LEU A 9 -32.93 14.16 -5.57
C LEU A 9 -32.11 12.87 -5.44
N LEU A 10 -32.58 11.76 -6.00
CA LEU A 10 -31.84 10.49 -5.98
C LEU A 10 -30.52 10.59 -6.75
N VAL A 11 -30.52 11.25 -7.91
CA VAL A 11 -29.29 11.50 -8.69
C VAL A 11 -28.32 12.39 -7.92
N LEU A 12 -28.79 13.45 -7.27
CA LEU A 12 -27.94 14.32 -6.46
C LEU A 12 -27.33 13.58 -5.25
N ILE A 13 -28.12 12.75 -4.56
CA ILE A 13 -27.62 11.93 -3.44
C ILE A 13 -26.57 10.93 -3.94
N PHE A 14 -26.81 10.27 -5.08
CA PHE A 14 -25.87 9.33 -5.68
C PHE A 14 -24.55 10.00 -6.06
N LEU A 15 -24.61 11.15 -6.76
CA LEU A 15 -23.43 11.93 -7.13
C LEU A 15 -22.66 12.43 -5.89
N MET A 16 -23.38 12.83 -4.84
CA MET A 16 -22.76 13.23 -3.56
C MET A 16 -22.02 12.06 -2.91
N TYR A 17 -22.63 10.86 -2.89
CA TYR A 17 -22.01 9.66 -2.34
C TYR A 17 -20.77 9.21 -3.13
N GLU A 18 -20.86 9.15 -4.46
CA GLU A 18 -19.74 8.84 -5.36
C GLU A 18 -18.57 9.81 -5.14
N HIS A 19 -18.86 11.11 -5.06
CA HIS A 19 -17.84 12.13 -4.85
C HIS A 19 -17.19 12.05 -3.46
N HIS A 20 -17.97 11.83 -2.40
CA HIS A 20 -17.41 11.64 -1.06
C HIS A 20 -16.62 10.34 -0.95
N ALA A 21 -17.04 9.26 -1.61
CA ALA A 21 -16.30 8.01 -1.68
C ALA A 21 -14.97 8.20 -2.42
N TRP A 22 -14.97 8.94 -3.53
CA TRP A 22 -13.77 9.31 -4.28
C TRP A 22 -12.81 10.17 -3.45
N LEU A 23 -13.30 11.25 -2.82
CA LEU A 23 -12.49 12.13 -1.97
C LEU A 23 -11.95 11.42 -0.72
N ALA A 24 -12.73 10.50 -0.14
CA ALA A 24 -12.27 9.67 0.96
C ALA A 24 -11.12 8.75 0.53
N TRP A 25 -11.11 8.32 -0.75
CA TRP A 25 -10.07 7.47 -1.33
C TRP A 25 -8.80 8.21 -1.74
N VAL A 26 -8.92 9.39 -2.35
CA VAL A 26 -7.75 10.22 -2.75
C VAL A 26 -6.86 10.58 -1.56
N ASN A 27 -7.45 10.64 -0.36
CA ASN A 27 -6.77 11.01 0.87
C ASN A 27 -6.25 9.82 1.69
N VAL A 28 -6.34 8.59 1.16
CA VAL A 28 -5.67 7.42 1.77
C VAL A 28 -4.25 7.32 1.22
N SER A 29 -3.26 7.47 2.09
CA SER A 29 -1.85 7.32 1.73
C SER A 29 -1.21 6.26 2.62
N LEU A 30 -0.49 5.32 2.01
CA LEU A 30 0.41 4.39 2.68
C LEU A 30 1.83 4.70 2.22
N GLU A 31 2.65 5.18 3.14
CA GLU A 31 4.07 5.42 2.93
C GLU A 31 4.88 4.36 3.65
N ILE A 32 5.78 3.72 2.90
CA ILE A 32 6.81 2.85 3.44
C ILE A 32 8.07 3.71 3.60
N ARG A 33 8.63 3.77 4.80
CA ARG A 33 9.80 4.57 5.15
C ARG A 33 10.86 3.72 5.83
N GLU A 34 12.06 4.26 5.94
CA GLU A 34 13.15 3.61 6.68
C GLU A 34 12.78 3.31 8.14
N ASP A 35 12.04 4.21 8.81
CA ASP A 35 11.62 4.08 10.22
C ASP A 35 10.39 3.19 10.42
N GLY A 36 9.59 2.96 9.38
CA GLY A 36 8.39 2.15 9.48
C GLY A 36 7.35 2.44 8.41
N LEU A 37 6.09 2.18 8.76
CA LEU A 37 4.93 2.49 7.94
C LEU A 37 4.22 3.73 8.46
N ARG A 38 3.81 4.59 7.54
CA ARG A 38 2.88 5.69 7.83
C ARG A 38 1.65 5.54 6.98
N TYR A 39 0.52 5.36 7.64
CA TYR A 39 -0.78 5.24 7.01
C TYR A 39 -1.63 6.45 7.39
N ARG A 40 -2.11 7.18 6.39
CA ARG A 40 -2.96 8.35 6.55
C ARG A 40 -4.30 8.08 5.88
N THR A 41 -5.37 8.46 6.57
CA THR A 41 -6.74 8.44 6.09
C THR A 41 -7.42 9.75 6.47
N PRO A 42 -8.57 10.10 5.86
CA PRO A 42 -9.37 11.22 6.33
C PRO A 42 -9.71 11.17 7.83
N GLY A 43 -9.87 9.97 8.39
CA GLY A 43 -10.26 9.75 9.78
C GLY A 43 -9.10 9.70 10.77
N GLY A 44 -7.85 9.71 10.32
CA GLY A 44 -6.71 9.59 11.23
C GLY A 44 -5.40 9.14 10.60
N ARG A 45 -4.38 8.99 11.47
CA ARG A 45 -3.02 8.58 11.12
C ARG A 45 -2.58 7.40 11.98
N LEU A 46 -1.87 6.48 11.36
CA LEU A 46 -1.25 5.33 11.98
C LEU A 46 0.24 5.31 11.60
N THR A 47 1.11 5.20 12.60
CA THR A 47 2.56 5.04 12.41
C THR A 47 3.00 3.75 13.10
N VAL A 48 3.56 2.85 12.32
CA VAL A 48 3.98 1.51 12.76
C VAL A 48 5.49 1.39 12.56
N PRO A 49 6.29 1.40 13.63
CA PRO A 49 7.72 1.09 13.53
C PRO A 49 7.93 -0.34 13.03
N TRP A 50 9.02 -0.58 12.31
CA TRP A 50 9.32 -1.93 11.82
C TRP A 50 9.42 -2.96 12.93
N ASP A 51 10.00 -2.59 14.07
CA ASP A 51 10.23 -3.50 15.21
C ASP A 51 8.94 -3.91 15.93
N ALA A 52 7.85 -3.17 15.69
CA ALA A 52 6.51 -3.49 16.17
C ALA A 52 5.90 -4.66 15.40
N MET A 53 6.30 -4.88 14.15
CA MET A 53 5.72 -5.90 13.27
C MET A 53 6.25 -7.29 13.58
N LYS A 54 5.37 -8.30 13.42
CA LYS A 54 5.75 -9.70 13.60
C LYS A 54 6.49 -10.21 12.36
N PRO A 55 7.70 -10.78 12.48
CA PRO A 55 8.39 -11.41 11.35
C PRO A 55 7.54 -12.48 10.65
N GLY A 56 7.68 -12.58 9.33
CA GLY A 56 6.88 -13.49 8.49
C GLY A 56 5.43 -13.06 8.26
N THR A 57 5.03 -11.91 8.80
CA THR A 57 3.71 -11.29 8.59
C THR A 57 3.89 -9.92 7.90
N PRO A 58 2.86 -9.38 7.25
CA PRO A 58 1.50 -9.91 7.10
C PRO A 58 1.40 -11.07 6.10
N GLY A 59 0.38 -11.92 6.26
CA GLY A 59 0.07 -12.98 5.31
C GLY A 59 -0.60 -12.44 4.05
N ARG A 60 -0.66 -13.26 2.99
CA ARG A 60 -1.45 -12.95 1.80
C ARG A 60 -2.94 -13.06 2.15
N ASP A 61 -3.58 -11.93 2.41
CA ASP A 61 -5.03 -11.86 2.68
C ASP A 61 -5.80 -12.07 1.38
N SER A 62 -6.89 -12.86 1.42
CA SER A 62 -7.77 -13.08 0.26
C SER A 62 -8.75 -11.93 0.03
N ARG A 63 -8.86 -11.00 0.98
CA ARG A 63 -9.75 -9.84 0.86
C ARG A 63 -9.20 -8.81 -0.14
N PRO A 64 -10.02 -8.35 -1.09
CA PRO A 64 -9.60 -7.31 -2.02
C PRO A 64 -9.33 -6.01 -1.26
N ARG A 65 -8.21 -5.36 -1.59
CA ARG A 65 -7.87 -3.98 -1.19
C ARG A 65 -7.71 -3.73 0.32
N ARG A 66 -7.54 -4.77 1.13
CA ARG A 66 -7.21 -4.61 2.56
C ARG A 66 -6.05 -5.52 2.93
N LEU A 67 -5.19 -5.03 3.82
CA LEU A 67 -4.10 -5.81 4.39
C LEU A 67 -4.18 -5.75 5.90
N SER A 68 -4.14 -6.93 6.52
CA SER A 68 -4.17 -7.07 7.97
C SER A 68 -2.75 -7.08 8.52
N LEU A 69 -2.42 -6.15 9.41
CA LEU A 69 -1.11 -6.04 10.07
C LEU A 69 -1.09 -6.90 11.32
N VAL A 70 0.02 -7.59 11.56
CA VAL A 70 0.22 -8.40 12.77
C VAL A 70 1.44 -7.87 13.51
N PHE A 71 1.26 -7.59 14.79
CA PHE A 71 2.28 -6.99 15.65
C PHE A 71 2.92 -8.05 16.54
N ARG A 72 4.25 -7.93 16.72
CA ARG A 72 4.98 -8.60 17.80
C ARG A 72 4.79 -7.81 19.09
N ASP A 73 4.94 -6.49 19.00
CA ASP A 73 4.74 -5.55 20.10
C ASP A 73 3.97 -4.33 19.58
N PRO A 74 2.71 -4.11 20.00
CA PRO A 74 1.93 -2.95 19.59
C PRO A 74 2.26 -1.67 20.39
N ALA A 75 3.01 -1.72 21.49
CA ALA A 75 3.30 -0.56 22.34
C ALA A 75 3.94 0.65 21.63
N PRO A 76 4.86 0.49 20.66
CA PRO A 76 5.46 1.62 19.96
C PRO A 76 4.60 2.14 18.80
N VAL A 77 3.47 1.50 18.49
CA VAL A 77 2.55 1.95 17.43
C VAL A 77 1.87 3.25 17.86
N ARG A 78 1.88 4.25 16.98
CA ARG A 78 1.25 5.55 17.23
C ARG A 78 0.01 5.69 16.37
N ARG A 79 -1.10 6.02 17.02
CA ARG A 79 -2.40 6.22 16.38
C ARG A 79 -2.96 7.58 16.77
N THR A 80 -3.46 8.31 15.79
CA THR A 80 -4.19 9.56 15.98
C THR A 80 -5.51 9.48 15.23
N GLY A 81 -6.63 9.79 15.90
CA GLY A 81 -7.98 9.72 15.31
C GLY A 81 -8.60 8.31 15.26
N LEU A 82 -9.54 8.15 14.33
CA LEU A 82 -10.42 6.99 14.16
C LEU A 82 -9.90 6.00 13.10
N VAL A 83 -8.60 5.69 13.13
CA VAL A 83 -7.98 4.67 12.26
C VAL A 83 -7.82 3.34 13.00
N ARG A 84 -8.02 2.20 12.31
CA ARG A 84 -7.79 0.88 12.89
C ARG A 84 -6.29 0.55 12.88
N LEU A 85 -5.80 -0.09 13.95
CA LEU A 85 -4.39 -0.46 14.11
C LEU A 85 -3.99 -1.61 13.19
N ASP A 86 -4.88 -2.59 13.05
CA ASP A 86 -4.62 -3.91 12.47
C ASP A 86 -4.97 -4.00 10.99
N ARG A 87 -5.54 -2.95 10.39
CA ARG A 87 -6.08 -3.03 9.03
C ARG A 87 -5.85 -1.74 8.26
N ILE A 88 -5.09 -1.87 7.18
CA ILE A 88 -4.83 -0.78 6.23
C ILE A 88 -5.54 -1.05 4.91
N ALA A 89 -6.08 0.00 4.30
CA ALA A 89 -6.56 -0.09 2.93
C ALA A 89 -5.36 -0.05 1.97
N VAL A 90 -5.35 -0.98 1.03
CA VAL A 90 -4.34 -1.07 -0.01
C VAL A 90 -4.90 -0.39 -1.24
N GLY A 91 -4.24 0.68 -1.70
CA GLY A 91 -4.72 1.53 -2.79
C GLY A 91 -4.70 0.82 -4.15
N ARG A 92 -3.83 1.29 -5.06
CA ARG A 92 -3.67 0.69 -6.39
C ARG A 92 -2.76 -0.55 -6.41
N VAL A 93 -2.13 -0.87 -5.29
CA VAL A 93 -1.19 -1.97 -5.15
C VAL A 93 -1.93 -3.24 -4.73
N HIS A 94 -1.59 -4.37 -5.34
CA HIS A 94 -2.18 -5.65 -4.95
C HIS A 94 -1.81 -6.00 -3.50
N PRO A 95 -2.76 -6.38 -2.63
CA PRO A 95 -2.49 -6.68 -1.21
C PRO A 95 -1.39 -7.73 -1.00
N TRP A 96 -1.28 -8.73 -1.88
CA TRP A 96 -0.24 -9.76 -1.77
C TRP A 96 1.16 -9.23 -2.04
N PHE A 97 1.31 -8.38 -3.06
CA PHE A 97 2.60 -7.75 -3.33
C PHE A 97 3.01 -6.89 -2.14
N LEU A 98 2.08 -6.08 -1.60
CA LEU A 98 2.38 -5.31 -0.41
C LEU A 98 2.75 -6.21 0.78
N ALA A 99 2.05 -7.33 0.99
CA ALA A 99 2.39 -8.28 2.05
C ALA A 99 3.81 -8.85 1.89
N ASP A 100 4.20 -9.23 0.67
CA ASP A 100 5.52 -9.74 0.36
C ASP A 100 6.61 -8.68 0.61
N VAL A 101 6.38 -7.44 0.17
CA VAL A 101 7.26 -6.27 0.41
C VAL A 101 7.43 -5.99 1.90
N LEU A 102 6.35 -5.99 2.67
CA LEU A 102 6.42 -5.77 4.12
C LEU A 102 7.20 -6.88 4.81
N ARG A 103 6.97 -8.14 4.44
CA ARG A 103 7.74 -9.28 4.98
C ARG A 103 9.22 -9.16 4.64
N TYR A 104 9.56 -8.72 3.43
CA TYR A 104 10.93 -8.48 3.02
C TYR A 104 11.62 -7.45 3.93
N TYR A 105 11.04 -6.27 4.11
CA TYR A 105 11.67 -5.23 4.96
C TYR A 105 11.67 -5.56 6.47
N VAL A 106 10.72 -6.37 6.95
CA VAL A 106 10.77 -6.89 8.32
C VAL A 106 11.93 -7.88 8.47
N SER A 107 12.13 -8.78 7.50
CA SER A 107 13.19 -9.80 7.52
C SER A 107 14.59 -9.26 7.21
N TYR A 108 14.70 -8.17 6.44
CA TYR A 108 15.96 -7.58 6.01
C TYR A 108 16.09 -6.10 6.46
N PRO A 109 16.42 -5.83 7.74
CA PRO A 109 16.51 -4.46 8.26
C PRO A 109 17.51 -3.57 7.50
N GLY A 110 18.63 -4.16 7.04
CA GLY A 110 19.66 -3.45 6.29
C GLY A 110 19.22 -2.93 4.90
N GLU A 111 18.07 -3.39 4.39
CA GLU A 111 17.51 -2.94 3.12
C GLU A 111 16.62 -1.69 3.29
N ARG A 112 16.22 -1.37 4.53
CA ARG A 112 15.32 -0.23 4.82
C ARG A 112 15.92 1.12 4.46
N ARG A 113 17.25 1.26 4.56
CA ARG A 113 18.00 2.47 4.16
C ARG A 113 17.90 2.80 2.68
N PHE A 114 17.52 1.83 1.85
CA PHE A 114 17.35 2.02 0.41
C PHE A 114 15.89 2.30 0.03
N ILE A 115 14.96 2.37 0.99
CA ILE A 115 13.56 2.68 0.70
C ILE A 115 13.46 4.07 0.08
N GLY A 116 12.77 4.15 -1.07
CA GLY A 116 12.61 5.40 -1.83
C GLY A 116 13.80 5.74 -2.74
N THR A 117 14.83 4.89 -2.83
CA THR A 117 15.92 5.05 -3.79
C THR A 117 15.75 4.12 -4.98
N GLU A 118 16.36 4.49 -6.12
CA GLU A 118 16.37 3.66 -7.32
C GLU A 118 17.05 2.31 -7.08
N GLU A 119 18.12 2.31 -6.28
CA GLU A 119 18.81 1.07 -5.91
C GLU A 119 17.90 0.14 -5.09
N GLY A 120 17.19 0.68 -4.10
CA GLY A 120 16.25 -0.10 -3.30
C GLY A 120 15.10 -0.65 -4.13
N TYR A 121 14.62 0.12 -5.11
CA TYR A 121 13.59 -0.35 -6.03
C TYR A 121 14.08 -1.54 -6.88
N ARG A 122 15.27 -1.45 -7.48
CA ARG A 122 15.87 -2.57 -8.22
C ARG A 122 16.06 -3.81 -7.35
N ARG A 123 16.63 -3.65 -6.15
CA ARG A 123 16.81 -4.75 -5.18
C ARG A 123 15.48 -5.42 -4.82
N LEU A 124 14.44 -4.62 -4.59
CA LEU A 124 13.10 -5.11 -4.26
C LEU A 124 12.51 -5.94 -5.41
N LEU A 125 12.61 -5.46 -6.65
CA LEU A 125 12.13 -6.19 -7.82
C LEU A 125 12.89 -7.50 -8.01
N THR A 126 14.22 -7.48 -7.92
CA THR A 126 15.05 -8.70 -7.99
C THR A 126 14.66 -9.71 -6.91
N ALA A 127 14.46 -9.26 -5.66
CA ALA A 127 14.05 -10.13 -4.56
C ALA A 127 12.67 -10.80 -4.78
N HIS A 128 11.83 -10.22 -5.64
CA HIS A 128 10.49 -10.72 -5.96
C HIS A 128 10.41 -11.34 -7.36
N GLY A 129 11.54 -11.55 -8.03
CA GLY A 129 11.61 -12.13 -9.37
C GLY A 129 10.97 -11.27 -10.47
N LEU A 130 10.84 -9.97 -10.24
CA LEU A 130 10.27 -9.02 -11.18
C LEU A 130 11.38 -8.41 -12.06
N PRO A 131 11.12 -8.19 -13.37
CA PRO A 131 12.05 -7.46 -14.22
C PRO A 131 12.32 -6.06 -13.63
N GLY A 132 13.58 -5.61 -13.67
CA GLY A 132 13.92 -4.24 -13.30
C GLY A 132 13.17 -3.21 -14.17
N PRO A 133 13.04 -1.95 -13.73
CA PRO A 133 12.37 -0.90 -14.53
C PRO A 133 12.95 -0.78 -15.93
N ASP A 134 14.26 -0.98 -16.04
CA ASP A 134 15.06 -0.99 -17.26
C ASP A 134 14.67 -2.05 -18.29
N ALA A 135 14.00 -3.14 -17.86
CA ALA A 135 13.54 -4.24 -18.71
C ALA A 135 12.08 -4.07 -19.17
N ALA A 136 11.33 -3.15 -18.56
CA ALA A 136 9.94 -2.86 -18.91
C ALA A 136 9.80 -1.71 -19.92
N ASP A 137 10.92 -1.09 -20.34
CA ASP A 137 10.93 -0.08 -21.40
C ASP A 137 10.63 -0.74 -22.77
N PRO A 138 9.45 -0.50 -23.38
CA PRO A 138 9.10 -1.11 -24.66
C PRO A 138 9.95 -0.61 -25.82
N ALA A 139 10.72 0.48 -25.63
CA ALA A 139 11.64 1.02 -26.63
C ALA A 139 13.04 0.37 -26.57
N ARG A 140 13.34 -0.42 -25.54
CA ARG A 140 14.63 -1.10 -25.40
C ARG A 140 14.62 -2.41 -26.19
N PRO A 141 15.53 -2.60 -27.16
CA PRO A 141 15.65 -3.88 -27.84
C PRO A 141 15.97 -4.98 -26.81
N PRO A 142 15.41 -6.20 -26.98
CA PRO A 142 15.68 -7.30 -26.06
C PRO A 142 17.19 -7.49 -25.94
N PRO A 143 17.71 -7.82 -24.73
CA PRO A 143 19.14 -8.08 -24.57
C PRO A 143 19.50 -9.18 -25.56
N ALA A 144 20.23 -8.80 -26.61
CA ALA A 144 20.71 -9.71 -27.61
C ALA A 144 21.38 -10.86 -26.89
N ALA A 145 21.03 -12.08 -27.29
CA ALA A 145 21.62 -13.31 -26.82
C ALA A 145 23.15 -13.13 -26.72
N GLN A 146 23.64 -12.82 -25.53
CA GLN A 146 25.05 -12.93 -25.18
C GLN A 146 25.26 -14.38 -24.78
N ALA A 147 25.19 -15.25 -25.78
CA ALA A 147 25.72 -16.58 -25.75
C ALA A 147 26.42 -16.74 -27.11
N GLY A 148 27.75 -16.87 -27.03
CA GLY A 148 28.62 -17.12 -28.18
C GLY A 148 28.35 -18.47 -28.84
#